data_AF-A0A8H4UXP2-F1
#
_entry.id   AF-A0A8H4UXP2-F1
#
_cell.length_a   1.000
_cell.length_b   1.000
_cell.length_c   1.000
_cell.angle_alpha   90.00
_cell.angle_beta   90.00
_cell.angle_gamma   90.00
#
_symmetry.space_group_name_H-M   'P 1'
#
loop_
_entity.id
_entity.type
_entity.pdbx_description
1 polymer ?
#
loop_
_entity_poly.entity_id
_entity_poly.type
_entity_poly.pdbx_seq_one_letter_code
_entity_poly.pdbx_strand_id
1 'polypeptide(L)'
;MCFILEEEQAMFTGDNILGHGTSAVEHLSTWMDTLRKMQSENCVKGYPAHGIVIADLCAKIAGELAQKLRREQQVLKALGQAKRDASLDQGRGKGSITVKELVATIYGNEVDSSVRELALEPFMDEVLRKLAEDGVVAFEMRRGVKKWFAIEAA
;
A
#
# COMPACT_ATOMS: atom_id res chain seq x y z
N MET A 1 11.37 -16.08 -3.59
CA MET A 1 11.40 -17.48 -3.11
C MET A 1 11.84 -17.44 -1.66
N CYS A 2 11.19 -18.20 -0.78
CA CYS A 2 11.54 -18.30 0.65
C CYS A 2 11.71 -19.77 1.00
N PHE A 3 12.55 -20.06 2.00
CA PHE A 3 12.82 -21.41 2.46
C PHE A 3 12.63 -21.49 3.98
N ILE A 4 12.17 -22.63 4.47
CA ILE A 4 12.03 -22.89 5.90
C ILE A 4 13.19 -23.79 6.34
N LEU A 5 13.86 -23.38 7.41
CA LEU A 5 14.81 -24.20 8.15
C LEU A 5 14.08 -24.78 9.36
N GLU A 6 13.61 -26.01 9.23
CA GLU A 6 12.71 -26.65 10.19
C GLU A 6 13.37 -26.82 11.56
N GLU A 7 14.66 -27.16 11.59
CA GLU A 7 15.45 -27.37 12.82
C GLU A 7 15.51 -26.12 13.71
N GLU A 8 15.34 -24.92 13.13
CA GLU A 8 15.34 -23.65 13.85
C GLU A 8 13.96 -22.98 13.90
N GLN A 9 12.94 -23.57 13.28
CA GLN A 9 11.67 -22.91 12.99
C GLN A 9 11.88 -21.51 12.39
N ALA A 10 12.83 -21.40 11.45
CA ALA A 10 13.27 -20.14 10.88
C ALA A 10 12.97 -20.07 9.38
N MET A 11 12.80 -18.86 8.85
CA MET A 11 12.56 -18.64 7.42
C MET A 11 13.67 -17.81 6.80
N PHE A 12 14.24 -18.28 5.69
CA PHE A 12 14.99 -17.43 4.78
C PHE A 12 14.01 -16.58 3.98
N THR A 13 13.89 -15.29 4.33
CA THR A 13 12.84 -14.41 3.82
C THR A 13 13.19 -13.75 2.48
N GLY A 14 14.46 -13.80 2.08
CA GLY A 14 14.95 -13.10 0.89
C GLY A 14 14.65 -11.60 1.00
N ASP A 15 14.14 -11.01 -0.07
CA ASP A 15 13.68 -9.62 -0.11
C ASP A 15 12.19 -9.44 0.22
N ASN A 16 11.45 -10.51 0.53
CA ASN A 16 10.03 -10.36 0.90
C ASN A 16 9.87 -9.62 2.23
N ILE A 17 10.79 -9.87 3.17
CA ILE A 17 10.90 -9.16 4.45
C ILE A 17 12.39 -8.89 4.70
N LEU A 18 12.73 -7.61 4.95
CA LEU A 18 14.09 -7.18 5.26
C LEU A 18 14.32 -7.05 6.77
N GLY A 19 15.57 -7.21 7.19
CA GLY A 19 15.98 -6.98 8.58
C GLY A 19 15.92 -5.52 9.01
N HIS A 20 16.11 -4.60 8.06
CA HIS A 20 15.95 -3.16 8.25
C HIS A 20 15.12 -2.56 7.10
N GLY A 21 14.31 -1.55 7.41
CA GLY A 21 13.45 -0.90 6.42
C GLY A 21 12.30 -1.78 5.94
N THR A 22 11.81 -1.46 4.73
CA THR A 22 10.72 -2.16 4.02
C THR A 22 11.23 -2.64 2.67
N SER A 23 10.66 -3.73 2.18
CA SER A 23 10.91 -4.23 0.83
C SER A 23 10.37 -3.29 -0.24
N ALA A 24 11.02 -3.26 -1.40
CA ALA A 24 10.42 -2.78 -2.63
C ALA A 24 9.30 -3.75 -3.05
N VAL A 25 8.21 -3.23 -3.58
CA VAL A 25 7.02 -4.01 -3.95
C VAL A 25 6.63 -3.65 -5.38
N GLU A 26 6.46 -4.66 -6.22
CA GLU A 26 6.01 -4.49 -7.60
C GLU A 26 4.50 -4.61 -7.73
N HIS A 27 3.92 -5.54 -6.96
CA HIS A 27 2.50 -5.87 -6.96
C HIS A 27 2.01 -6.07 -5.53
N LEU A 28 1.45 -5.00 -4.95
CA LEU A 28 1.09 -4.94 -3.53
C LEU A 28 0.12 -6.04 -3.08
N SER A 29 -0.87 -6.39 -3.90
CA SER A 29 -1.83 -7.46 -3.58
C SER A 29 -1.13 -8.79 -3.35
N THR A 30 -0.32 -9.21 -4.33
CA THR A 30 0.45 -10.46 -4.29
C THR A 30 1.46 -10.47 -3.15
N TRP A 31 2.10 -9.33 -2.88
CA TRP A 31 3.05 -9.23 -1.78
C TRP A 31 2.37 -9.37 -0.41
N MET A 32 1.23 -8.72 -0.19
CA MET A 32 0.47 -8.84 1.06
C MET A 32 -0.06 -10.27 1.26
N ASP A 33 -0.54 -10.92 0.21
CA ASP A 33 -0.93 -12.34 0.28
C ASP A 33 0.25 -13.25 0.58
N THR A 34 1.41 -12.96 0.00
CA THR A 34 2.66 -13.69 0.28
C THR A 34 3.05 -13.53 1.75
N LEU A 35 2.94 -12.33 2.31
CA LEU A 35 3.23 -12.11 3.73
C LEU A 35 2.26 -12.86 4.65
N ARG A 36 0.96 -12.92 4.30
CA ARG A 36 -0.01 -13.72 5.06
C ARG A 36 0.33 -15.22 5.02
N LYS A 37 0.77 -15.73 3.86
CA LYS A 37 1.26 -17.11 3.73
C LYS A 37 2.52 -17.34 4.55
N MET A 38 3.50 -16.43 4.48
CA MET A 38 4.71 -16.53 5.30
C MET A 38 4.39 -16.52 6.80
N GLN A 39 3.40 -15.72 7.22
CA GLN A 39 2.95 -15.68 8.61
C GLN A 39 2.30 -16.98 9.05
N SER A 40 1.56 -17.67 8.18
CA SER A 40 0.90 -18.95 8.52
C SER A 40 1.87 -20.11 8.72
N GLU A 41 3.13 -20.00 8.29
CA GLU A 41 4.17 -21.00 8.54
C GLU A 41 4.68 -20.98 9.99
N ASN A 42 4.29 -19.98 10.79
CA ASN A 42 4.63 -19.85 12.22
C ASN A 42 6.15 -19.94 12.53
N CYS A 43 7.00 -19.55 11.58
CA CYS A 43 8.43 -19.42 11.83
C CYS A 43 8.70 -18.29 12.84
N VAL A 44 9.52 -18.57 13.85
CA VAL A 44 9.81 -17.63 14.94
C VAL A 44 10.88 -16.61 14.54
N LYS A 45 11.79 -16.98 13.64
CA LYS A 45 12.97 -16.20 13.25
C LYS A 45 13.05 -16.03 11.73
N GLY A 46 13.58 -14.89 11.27
CA GLY A 46 13.81 -14.60 9.86
C GLY A 46 15.28 -14.33 9.53
N TYR A 47 15.75 -14.92 8.43
CA TYR A 47 17.05 -14.68 7.81
C TYR A 47 16.85 -13.94 6.48
N PRO A 48 16.92 -12.58 6.50
CA PRO A 48 16.69 -11.78 5.31
C PRO A 48 17.92 -11.75 4.40
N ALA A 49 17.71 -11.40 3.13
CA ALA A 49 18.82 -11.12 2.21
C ALA A 49 19.59 -9.85 2.61
N HIS A 50 18.90 -8.88 3.22
CA HIS A 50 19.49 -7.63 3.67
C HIS A 50 19.06 -7.24 5.09
N GLY A 51 19.99 -6.61 5.81
CA GLY A 51 19.79 -6.18 7.19
C GLY A 51 20.14 -7.25 8.21
N ILE A 52 19.65 -7.06 9.44
CA ILE A 52 19.92 -7.97 10.56
C ILE A 52 18.99 -9.18 10.57
N VAL A 53 19.38 -10.21 11.31
CA VAL A 53 18.49 -11.32 11.67
C VAL A 53 17.24 -10.78 12.37
N ILE A 54 16.08 -11.28 11.96
CA ILE A 54 14.78 -10.91 12.52
C ILE A 54 14.48 -11.89 13.65
N ALA A 55 14.58 -11.43 14.89
CA ALA A 55 14.38 -12.27 16.07
C ALA A 55 12.92 -12.66 16.30
N ASP A 56 11.97 -11.82 15.88
CA ASP A 56 10.52 -12.07 15.93
C ASP A 56 9.93 -11.82 14.54
N LEU A 57 9.89 -12.89 13.73
CA LEU A 57 9.42 -12.80 12.35
C LEU A 57 7.92 -12.53 12.28
N CYS A 58 7.12 -13.10 13.18
CA CYS A 58 5.69 -12.88 13.27
C CYS A 58 5.36 -11.41 13.52
N ALA A 59 6.03 -10.77 14.48
CA ALA A 59 5.85 -9.35 14.76
C ALA A 59 6.31 -8.47 13.59
N LYS A 60 7.43 -8.81 12.93
CA LYS A 60 7.92 -8.08 11.76
C LYS A 60 6.92 -8.13 10.60
N ILE A 61 6.40 -9.32 10.25
CA ILE A 61 5.39 -9.48 9.20
C ILE A 61 4.11 -8.72 9.56
N ALA A 62 3.63 -8.83 10.82
CA ALA A 62 2.45 -8.11 11.27
C ALA A 62 2.63 -6.59 11.15
N GLY A 63 3.80 -6.05 11.50
CA GLY A 63 4.13 -4.64 11.37
C GLY A 63 4.12 -4.15 9.92
N GLU A 64 4.70 -4.94 9.00
CA GLU A 64 4.71 -4.67 7.56
C GLU A 64 3.29 -4.63 6.99
N LEU A 65 2.47 -5.65 7.28
CA LEU A 65 1.06 -5.70 6.88
C LEU A 65 0.28 -4.52 7.45
N ALA A 66 0.46 -4.21 8.73
CA ALA A 66 -0.22 -3.09 9.38
C ALA A 66 0.13 -1.74 8.75
N GLN A 67 1.38 -1.55 8.30
CA GLN A 67 1.78 -0.34 7.58
C GLN A 67 1.06 -0.19 6.24
N LYS A 68 0.92 -1.28 5.47
CA LYS A 68 0.21 -1.24 4.18
C LYS A 68 -1.30 -1.04 4.38
N LEU A 69 -1.90 -1.69 5.37
CA LEU A 69 -3.32 -1.49 5.72
C LEU A 69 -3.61 -0.05 6.18
N ARG A 70 -2.74 0.55 7.01
CA ARG A 70 -2.87 1.98 7.37
C ARG A 70 -2.84 2.87 6.14
N ARG A 71 -2.02 2.52 5.14
CA ARG A 71 -1.92 3.29 3.90
C ARG A 71 -3.19 3.20 3.07
N GLU A 72 -3.74 2.01 2.89
CA GLU A 72 -5.03 1.80 2.22
C GLU A 72 -6.14 2.64 2.87
N GLN A 73 -6.21 2.63 4.21
CA GLN A 73 -7.19 3.43 4.96
C GLN A 73 -7.02 4.93 4.74
N GLN A 74 -5.79 5.44 4.65
CA GLN A 74 -5.53 6.85 4.34
C GLN A 74 -6.02 7.21 2.93
N VAL A 75 -5.79 6.34 1.94
CA VAL A 75 -6.27 6.54 0.56
C VAL A 75 -7.79 6.54 0.51
N LEU A 76 -8.44 5.55 1.11
CA LEU A 76 -9.91 5.47 1.16
C LEU A 76 -10.52 6.69 1.86
N LYS A 77 -9.93 7.15 2.98
CA LYS A 77 -10.39 8.34 3.69
C LYS A 77 -10.29 9.59 2.82
N ALA A 78 -9.19 9.75 2.08
CA ALA A 78 -8.98 10.89 1.18
C ALA A 78 -9.96 10.87 -0.01
N LEU A 79 -10.19 9.71 -0.63
CA LEU A 79 -11.22 9.56 -1.68
C LEU A 79 -12.63 9.86 -1.15
N GLY A 80 -12.96 9.37 0.04
CA GLY A 80 -14.23 9.67 0.70
C GLY A 80 -14.41 11.15 1.01
N GLN A 81 -13.34 11.85 1.40
CA GLN A 81 -13.35 13.30 1.60
C GLN A 81 -13.61 14.03 0.27
N ALA A 82 -12.90 13.68 -0.79
CA ALA A 82 -13.09 14.27 -2.11
C ALA A 82 -14.53 14.09 -2.65
N LYS A 83 -15.15 12.93 -2.39
CA LYS A 83 -16.56 12.68 -2.71
C LYS A 83 -17.50 13.63 -1.95
N ARG A 84 -17.29 13.82 -0.64
CA ARG A 84 -18.09 14.73 0.18
C ARG A 84 -17.94 16.18 -0.27
N ASP A 85 -16.72 16.63 -0.52
CA ASP A 85 -16.46 18.01 -0.96
C ASP A 85 -17.12 18.30 -2.31
N ALA A 86 -17.07 17.34 -3.24
CA ALA A 86 -17.75 17.46 -4.52
C ALA A 86 -19.29 17.49 -4.42
N SER A 87 -19.88 16.82 -3.43
CA SER A 87 -21.33 16.86 -3.21
C SER A 87 -21.82 18.19 -2.65
N LEU A 88 -20.97 18.91 -1.91
CA LEU A 88 -21.30 20.22 -1.34
C LEU A 88 -21.25 21.34 -2.40
N ASP A 89 -20.43 21.18 -3.43
CA ASP A 89 -20.15 22.20 -4.44
C ASP A 89 -21.11 22.18 -5.66
N GLN A 90 -22.36 21.74 -5.47
CA GLN A 90 -23.51 21.70 -6.41
C GLN A 90 -23.23 21.91 -7.94
N GLY A 91 -22.27 21.19 -8.54
CA GLY A 91 -22.12 21.23 -10.00
C GLY A 91 -20.75 21.00 -10.66
N ARG A 92 -19.63 20.78 -9.96
CA ARG A 92 -18.30 20.73 -10.64
C ARG A 92 -17.51 19.41 -10.67
N GLY A 93 -17.87 18.35 -9.93
CA GLY A 93 -17.11 17.09 -10.01
C GLY A 93 -17.85 15.85 -9.53
N LYS A 94 -17.53 14.67 -10.09
CA LYS A 94 -18.06 13.36 -9.62
C LYS A 94 -17.30 12.81 -8.40
N GLY A 95 -16.64 13.67 -7.60
CA GLY A 95 -15.85 13.23 -6.45
C GLY A 95 -14.58 12.43 -6.80
N SER A 96 -14.17 12.41 -8.07
CA SER A 96 -12.98 11.71 -8.56
C SER A 96 -11.74 12.62 -8.54
N ILE A 97 -10.58 12.11 -8.11
CA ILE A 97 -9.33 12.88 -8.01
C ILE A 97 -8.15 12.16 -8.68
N THR A 98 -7.16 12.92 -9.13
CA THR A 98 -5.88 12.41 -9.65
C THR A 98 -4.99 11.90 -8.52
N VAL A 99 -3.95 11.14 -8.87
CA VAL A 99 -2.93 10.69 -7.89
C VAL A 99 -2.24 11.89 -7.23
N LYS A 100 -1.94 12.95 -8.00
CA LYS A 100 -1.35 14.19 -7.49
C LYS A 100 -2.25 14.90 -6.47
N GLU A 101 -3.54 15.02 -6.76
CA GLU A 101 -4.54 15.58 -5.83
C GLU A 101 -4.68 14.70 -4.57
N LEU A 102 -4.62 13.37 -4.70
CA LEU A 102 -4.62 12.44 -3.58
C LEU A 102 -3.39 12.62 -2.68
N VAL A 103 -2.20 12.70 -3.27
CA VAL A 103 -0.95 12.90 -2.53
C VAL A 103 -0.98 14.25 -1.79
N ALA A 104 -1.43 15.32 -2.45
CA ALA A 104 -1.60 16.63 -1.81
C ALA A 104 -2.60 16.59 -0.64
N THR A 105 -3.66 15.78 -0.75
CA THR A 105 -4.65 15.60 0.31
C THR A 105 -4.08 14.87 1.52
N ILE A 106 -3.22 13.86 1.31
CA ILE A 106 -2.66 13.03 2.40
C ILE A 106 -1.45 13.69 3.06
N TYR A 107 -0.58 14.33 2.27
CA TYR A 107 0.73 14.81 2.73
C TYR A 107 0.87 16.34 2.75
N GLY A 108 -0.13 17.07 2.26
CA GLY A 108 -0.06 18.51 2.08
C GLY A 108 0.77 18.92 0.86
N ASN A 109 0.84 20.24 0.64
CA ASN A 109 1.55 20.82 -0.50
C ASN A 109 3.00 21.20 -0.20
N GLU A 110 3.41 21.14 1.08
CA GLU A 110 4.74 21.52 1.58
C GLU A 110 5.83 20.48 1.24
N VAL A 111 5.44 19.27 0.81
CA VAL A 111 6.41 18.24 0.39
C VAL A 111 7.05 18.65 -0.93
N ASP A 112 8.37 18.57 -0.97
CA ASP A 112 9.21 18.81 -2.15
C ASP A 112 8.65 18.09 -3.40
N SER A 113 8.71 18.77 -4.54
CA SER A 113 8.12 18.28 -5.79
C SER A 113 8.77 16.99 -6.27
N SER A 114 10.09 16.83 -6.09
CA SER A 114 10.78 15.61 -6.50
C SER A 114 10.37 14.41 -5.66
N VAL A 115 10.20 14.60 -4.34
CA VAL A 115 9.71 13.54 -3.43
C VAL A 115 8.28 13.15 -3.78
N ARG A 116 7.45 14.12 -4.13
CA ARG A 116 6.07 13.88 -4.56
C ARG A 116 6.03 13.01 -5.82
N GLU A 117 6.71 13.46 -6.88
CA GLU A 117 6.63 12.86 -8.21
C GLU A 117 7.38 11.52 -8.30
N LEU A 118 8.52 11.38 -7.62
CA LEU A 118 9.37 10.19 -7.74
C LEU A 118 9.07 9.10 -6.71
N ALA A 119 8.43 9.43 -5.58
CA ALA A 119 8.18 8.47 -4.51
C ALA A 119 6.71 8.35 -4.12
N LEU A 120 6.06 9.47 -3.78
CA LEU A 120 4.71 9.42 -3.22
C LEU A 120 3.64 9.08 -4.27
N GLU A 121 3.72 9.67 -5.46
CA GLU A 121 2.78 9.39 -6.54
C GLU A 121 2.84 7.93 -7.02
N PRO A 122 4.02 7.35 -7.32
CA PRO A 122 4.11 5.92 -7.65
C PRO A 122 3.59 5.01 -6.54
N PHE A 123 3.89 5.33 -5.28
CA PHE A 123 3.44 4.54 -4.14
C PHE A 123 1.93 4.63 -3.92
N MET A 124 1.32 5.81 -4.12
CA MET A 124 -0.14 5.94 -4.03
C MET A 124 -0.83 5.27 -5.21
N ASP A 125 -0.25 5.30 -6.41
CA ASP A 125 -0.80 4.58 -7.56
C ASP A 125 -0.79 3.06 -7.35
N GLU A 126 0.27 2.50 -6.76
CA GLU A 126 0.31 1.09 -6.37
C GLU A 126 -0.82 0.72 -5.41
N VAL A 127 -1.07 1.53 -4.38
CA VAL A 127 -2.15 1.31 -3.42
C VAL A 127 -3.52 1.39 -4.10
N LEU A 128 -3.71 2.36 -5.00
CA LEU A 128 -4.95 2.50 -5.77
C LEU A 128 -5.19 1.33 -6.71
N ARG A 129 -4.14 0.79 -7.35
CA ARG A 129 -4.24 -0.42 -8.18
C ARG A 129 -4.68 -1.62 -7.36
N LYS A 130 -4.05 -1.87 -6.20
CA LYS A 130 -4.49 -2.92 -5.28
C LYS A 130 -5.95 -2.75 -4.85
N LEU A 131 -6.34 -1.55 -4.41
CA LEU A 131 -7.71 -1.28 -3.97
C LEU A 131 -8.74 -1.47 -5.11
N ALA A 132 -8.33 -1.32 -6.37
CA ALA A 132 -9.18 -1.60 -7.51
C ALA A 132 -9.30 -3.11 -7.79
N GLU A 133 -8.22 -3.87 -7.59
CA GLU A 133 -8.28 -5.34 -7.59
C GLU A 133 -9.20 -5.87 -6.48
N ASP A 134 -9.20 -5.21 -5.32
CA ASP A 134 -10.12 -5.50 -4.20
C ASP A 134 -11.57 -5.06 -4.46
N GLY A 135 -11.83 -4.33 -5.56
CA GLY A 135 -13.16 -3.86 -5.94
C GLY A 135 -13.72 -2.72 -5.09
N VAL A 136 -12.89 -2.01 -4.31
CA VAL A 136 -13.34 -0.91 -3.42
C VAL A 136 -13.08 0.49 -4.00
N VAL A 137 -12.21 0.61 -5.00
CA VAL A 137 -12.02 1.85 -5.77
C VAL A 137 -12.09 1.56 -7.27
N ALA A 138 -12.44 2.58 -8.05
CA ALA A 138 -12.39 2.53 -9.50
C ALA A 138 -11.76 3.81 -10.05
N PHE A 139 -11.50 3.82 -11.36
CA PHE A 139 -11.03 5.00 -12.06
C PHE A 139 -11.85 5.29 -13.32
N GLU A 140 -11.85 6.55 -13.72
CA GLU A 140 -12.39 7.01 -14.99
C GLU A 140 -11.32 7.79 -15.77
N MET A 141 -11.42 7.76 -17.09
CA MET A 141 -10.60 8.57 -17.99
C MET A 141 -11.40 9.79 -18.43
N ARG A 142 -10.91 11.00 -18.12
CA ARG A 142 -11.52 12.25 -18.58
C ARG A 142 -10.48 13.13 -19.27
N ARG A 143 -10.71 13.41 -20.56
CA ARG A 143 -9.80 14.22 -21.39
C ARG A 143 -8.34 13.74 -21.31
N GLY A 144 -8.14 12.41 -21.30
CA GLY A 144 -6.81 11.79 -21.19
C GLY A 144 -6.24 11.70 -19.76
N VAL A 145 -6.93 12.23 -18.75
CA VAL A 145 -6.48 12.18 -17.35
C VAL A 145 -7.21 11.09 -16.58
N LYS A 146 -6.45 10.21 -15.93
CA LYS A 146 -6.97 9.17 -15.03
C LYS A 146 -7.35 9.80 -13.68
N LYS A 147 -8.59 9.59 -13.25
CA LYS A 147 -9.09 10.01 -11.92
C LYS A 147 -9.70 8.84 -11.19
N TRP A 148 -9.44 8.77 -9.90
CA TRP A 148 -9.84 7.68 -9.01
C TRP A 148 -10.99 8.12 -8.10
N PHE A 149 -11.87 7.19 -7.74
CA PHE A 149 -12.96 7.40 -6.82
C PHE A 149 -13.26 6.12 -6.02
N ALA A 150 -13.77 6.29 -4.81
CA ALA A 150 -14.23 5.16 -3.99
C ALA A 150 -15.58 4.65 -4.49
N ILE A 151 -15.75 3.34 -4.54
CA ILE A 151 -17.03 2.68 -4.81
C ILE A 151 -17.71 2.47 -3.44
N GLU A 152 -19.01 2.72 -3.34
CA GLU A 152 -19.73 2.29 -2.15
C GLU A 152 -19.74 0.77 -2.13
N ALA A 153 -19.23 0.18 -1.04
CA ALA A 153 -19.43 -1.25 -0.80
C ALA A 153 -20.94 -1.51 -0.83
N ALA A 154 -21.37 -2.43 -1.71
CA ALA A 154 -22.75 -2.88 -1.79
C ALA A 154 -23.20 -3.56 -0.49
#